data_AF-A0A7V9B4K8-F1
#
_entry.id   AF-A0A7V9B4K8-F1
#
_cell.length_a   1.000
_cell.length_b   1.000
_cell.length_c   1.000
_cell.angle_alpha   90.00
_cell.angle_beta   90.00
_cell.angle_gamma   90.00
#
_symmetry.space_group_name_H-M   'P 1'
#
loop_
_entity.id
_entity.type
_entity.pdbx_description
1 polymer ?
#
loop_
_entity_poly.entity_id
_entity_poly.type
_entity_poly.pdbx_seq_one_letter_code
_entity_poly.pdbx_strand_id
1 'polypeptide(L)'
;MSEGEREAGQDRRQRRSISPLVVGWVINPVALVALWILRELDLVADQPLWAYVGVLWSGALVCAAAELWFRRRPSPLPVRCRVVAHSAFVTATIYLTGWGPALAIFYAFIAQENTVRGSRPWRVTAFWSVAWIAVGQVAIVRGWAPSLISEPLVHGVAAMNVLGVVFVVRMAAAVNEKKERAEDSLREREDRFRSLVQNSSDLILILDASGHISYASEASLHLLGRAPAELVGLATSSLVHPADLVSLRRGVRAGLVAGPVAAPLELRVLVADGTWRFFEAVVSDLADRPSVGGIVVNARDITERKRAEASLERQASHDALTGLPNRLR
;
A
#
# COMPACT_ATOMS: atom_id res chain seq x y z
N MET A 1 6.85 -10.33 -1.09
CA MET A 1 5.43 -10.36 -1.47
C MET A 1 5.32 -9.97 -2.93
N SER A 2 5.06 -10.93 -3.80
CA SER A 2 4.97 -10.74 -5.25
C SER A 2 3.65 -10.04 -5.61
N GLU A 3 3.63 -9.32 -6.75
CA GLU A 3 2.42 -8.65 -7.27
C GLU A 3 1.21 -9.59 -7.36
N GLY A 4 1.42 -10.89 -7.61
CA GLY A 4 0.37 -11.90 -7.63
C GLY A 4 -0.33 -12.14 -6.28
N GLU A 5 0.33 -11.92 -5.15
CA GLU A 5 -0.31 -12.00 -3.82
C GLU A 5 -1.16 -10.77 -3.50
N ARG A 6 -0.82 -9.60 -4.07
CA ARG A 6 -1.59 -8.36 -3.92
C ARG A 6 -2.89 -8.40 -4.75
N GLU A 7 -2.85 -8.94 -5.96
CA GLU A 7 -4.04 -9.16 -6.81
C GLU A 7 -4.98 -10.21 -6.21
N ALA A 8 -4.46 -11.35 -5.74
CA ALA A 8 -5.26 -12.40 -5.10
C ALA A 8 -5.91 -11.93 -3.77
N GLY A 9 -5.25 -11.03 -3.04
CA GLY A 9 -5.77 -10.41 -1.83
C GLY A 9 -6.88 -9.38 -2.09
N GLN A 10 -6.79 -8.61 -3.17
CA GLN A 10 -7.85 -7.69 -3.61
C GLN A 10 -9.11 -8.46 -4.06
N ASP A 11 -8.93 -9.54 -4.81
CA ASP A 11 -10.03 -10.35 -5.33
C ASP A 11 -10.79 -11.10 -4.22
N ARG A 12 -10.07 -11.55 -3.17
CA ARG A 12 -10.68 -12.12 -1.94
C ARG A 12 -11.45 -11.09 -1.10
N ARG A 13 -11.02 -9.81 -1.05
CA ARG A 13 -11.79 -8.74 -0.38
C ARG A 13 -13.05 -8.36 -1.15
N GLN A 14 -13.01 -8.42 -2.48
CA GLN A 14 -14.16 -8.08 -3.35
C GLN A 14 -15.31 -9.11 -3.26
N ARG A 15 -14.98 -10.38 -2.97
CA ARG A 15 -15.95 -11.47 -2.74
C ARG A 15 -16.82 -11.36 -1.47
N ARG A 16 -16.54 -10.43 -0.55
CA ARG A 16 -17.35 -10.21 0.68
C ARG A 16 -18.35 -9.05 0.56
N SER A 17 -18.70 -8.61 -0.65
CA SER A 17 -19.83 -7.70 -0.82
C SER A 17 -21.15 -8.47 -0.61
N ILE A 18 -21.94 -8.08 0.38
CA ILE A 18 -23.27 -8.65 0.64
C ILE A 18 -24.10 -8.43 -0.64
N SER A 19 -24.71 -9.50 -1.15
CA SER A 19 -25.49 -9.37 -2.38
C SER A 19 -26.68 -8.42 -2.17
N PRO A 20 -27.01 -7.55 -3.15
CA PRO A 20 -28.14 -6.63 -3.06
C PRO A 20 -29.48 -7.33 -2.76
N LEU A 21 -29.61 -8.59 -3.18
CA LEU A 21 -30.78 -9.43 -2.90
C LEU A 21 -30.84 -9.86 -1.43
N VAL A 22 -29.70 -10.20 -0.81
CA VAL A 22 -29.65 -10.51 0.63
C VAL A 22 -30.01 -9.29 1.47
N VAL A 23 -29.56 -8.09 1.06
CA VAL A 23 -29.99 -6.83 1.68
C VAL A 23 -31.51 -6.66 1.58
N GLY A 24 -32.08 -6.83 0.38
CA GLY A 24 -33.51 -6.65 0.14
C GLY A 24 -34.41 -7.64 0.90
N TRP A 25 -33.97 -8.89 1.09
CA TRP A 25 -34.80 -9.93 1.73
C TRP A 25 -34.57 -10.09 3.23
N VAL A 26 -33.44 -9.64 3.77
CA VAL A 26 -33.11 -9.78 5.20
C VAL A 26 -33.13 -8.43 5.93
N ILE A 27 -32.59 -7.38 5.34
CA ILE A 27 -32.45 -6.08 6.00
C ILE A 27 -33.73 -5.25 5.89
N ASN A 28 -34.42 -5.29 4.75
CA ASN A 28 -35.64 -4.49 4.57
C ASN A 28 -36.78 -4.85 5.53
N PRO A 29 -37.08 -6.14 5.86
CA PRO A 29 -38.09 -6.46 6.86
C PRO A 29 -37.74 -5.91 8.25
N VAL A 30 -36.47 -6.00 8.65
CA VAL A 30 -35.99 -5.43 9.92
C VAL A 30 -36.10 -3.90 9.92
N ALA A 31 -35.71 -3.26 8.81
CA ALA A 31 -35.86 -1.82 8.63
C ALA A 31 -37.33 -1.39 8.66
N LEU A 32 -38.24 -2.16 8.07
CA LEU A 32 -39.68 -1.89 8.09
C LEU A 32 -40.25 -1.99 9.52
N VAL A 33 -39.84 -3.00 10.29
CA VAL A 33 -40.23 -3.12 11.71
C VAL A 33 -39.71 -1.94 12.53
N ALA A 34 -38.45 -1.55 12.33
CA ALA A 34 -37.87 -0.38 12.98
C ALA A 34 -38.62 0.92 12.62
N LEU A 35 -38.94 1.12 11.33
CA LEU A 35 -39.72 2.27 10.86
C LEU A 35 -41.14 2.27 11.42
N TRP A 36 -41.77 1.09 11.54
CA TRP A 36 -43.08 0.96 12.17
C TRP A 36 -43.01 1.38 13.65
N ILE A 37 -42.04 0.88 14.42
CA ILE A 37 -41.84 1.29 15.83
C ILE A 37 -41.60 2.79 15.94
N LEU A 38 -40.74 3.36 15.08
CA LEU A 38 -40.45 4.80 15.10
C LEU A 38 -41.68 5.64 14.74
N ARG A 39 -42.56 5.14 13.87
CA ARG A 39 -43.83 5.79 13.53
C ARG A 39 -44.79 5.77 14.72
N GLU A 40 -44.93 4.65 15.43
CA GLU A 40 -45.77 4.57 16.65
C GLU A 40 -45.27 5.48 17.79
N LEU A 41 -44.00 5.92 17.73
CA LEU A 41 -43.40 6.89 18.65
C LEU A 41 -43.46 8.34 18.15
N ASP A 42 -44.14 8.63 17.04
CA ASP A 42 -44.19 9.94 16.37
C ASP A 42 -42.81 10.53 16.01
N LEU A 43 -41.79 9.68 15.86
CA LEU A 43 -40.43 10.09 15.51
C LEU A 43 -40.19 10.14 13.99
N VAL A 44 -41.14 9.65 13.20
CA VAL A 44 -41.07 9.52 11.74
C VAL A 44 -42.40 9.98 11.14
N ALA A 45 -42.39 10.54 9.93
CA ALA A 45 -43.60 11.00 9.25
C ALA A 45 -44.68 9.90 9.16
N ASP A 46 -45.92 10.27 9.43
CA ASP A 46 -47.08 9.37 9.36
C ASP A 46 -47.46 9.09 7.91
N GLN A 47 -46.71 8.19 7.29
CA GLN A 47 -46.94 7.68 5.95
C GLN A 47 -47.48 6.25 6.03
N PRO A 48 -48.32 5.83 5.08
CA PRO A 48 -48.87 4.50 5.09
C PRO A 48 -47.77 3.45 4.88
N LEU A 49 -47.85 2.32 5.60
CA LEU A 49 -46.82 1.26 5.57
C LEU A 49 -46.52 0.74 4.16
N TRP A 50 -47.52 0.74 3.26
CA TRP A 50 -47.32 0.31 1.87
C TRP A 50 -46.36 1.22 1.10
N ALA A 51 -46.23 2.50 1.45
CA ALA A 51 -45.28 3.41 0.83
C ALA A 51 -43.83 3.02 1.19
N TYR A 52 -43.58 2.67 2.45
CA TYR A 52 -42.27 2.16 2.91
C TYR A 52 -41.92 0.83 2.24
N VAL A 53 -42.90 -0.08 2.13
CA VAL A 53 -42.72 -1.34 1.40
C VAL A 53 -42.43 -1.09 -0.08
N GLY A 54 -43.13 -0.15 -0.71
CA GLY A 54 -42.89 0.23 -2.09
C GLY A 54 -41.45 0.70 -2.31
N VAL A 55 -40.96 1.65 -1.52
CA VAL A 55 -39.62 2.23 -1.67
C VAL A 55 -38.51 1.22 -1.34
N LEU A 56 -38.61 0.49 -0.23
CA LEU A 56 -37.58 -0.45 0.21
C LEU A 56 -37.37 -1.61 -0.79
N TRP A 57 -38.46 -2.20 -1.30
CA TRP A 57 -38.37 -3.35 -2.22
C TRP A 57 -38.09 -2.92 -3.67
N SER A 58 -38.70 -1.83 -4.16
CA SER A 58 -38.39 -1.32 -5.50
C SER A 58 -36.95 -0.80 -5.58
N GLY A 59 -36.46 -0.10 -4.55
CA GLY A 59 -35.10 0.38 -4.48
C GLY A 59 -34.05 -0.74 -4.41
N ALA A 60 -34.31 -1.79 -3.64
CA ALA A 60 -33.47 -2.99 -3.61
C ALA A 60 -33.40 -3.68 -4.98
N LEU A 61 -34.55 -3.77 -5.69
CA LEU A 61 -34.62 -4.34 -7.03
C LEU A 61 -33.88 -3.50 -8.07
N VAL A 62 -34.02 -2.17 -8.04
CA VAL A 62 -33.30 -1.24 -8.91
C VAL A 62 -31.79 -1.31 -8.67
N CYS A 63 -31.36 -1.36 -7.40
CA CYS A 63 -29.95 -1.53 -7.05
C CYS A 63 -29.41 -2.89 -7.53
N ALA A 64 -30.18 -3.97 -7.36
CA ALA A 64 -29.81 -5.30 -7.85
C ALA A 64 -29.69 -5.34 -9.39
N ALA A 65 -30.63 -4.71 -10.10
CA ALA A 65 -30.60 -4.60 -11.55
C ALA A 65 -29.39 -3.79 -12.06
N ALA A 66 -29.08 -2.67 -11.39
CA ALA A 66 -27.90 -1.86 -11.70
C ALA A 66 -26.59 -2.64 -11.49
N GLU A 67 -26.51 -3.44 -10.41
CA GLU A 67 -25.36 -4.30 -10.12
C GLU A 67 -25.22 -5.45 -11.13
N LEU A 68 -26.33 -6.10 -11.50
CA LEU A 68 -26.35 -7.12 -12.56
C LEU A 68 -25.90 -6.56 -13.91
N TRP A 69 -26.31 -5.34 -14.23
CA TRP A 69 -25.90 -4.67 -15.46
C TRP A 69 -24.40 -4.34 -15.47
N PHE A 70 -23.87 -3.83 -14.34
CA PHE A 70 -22.43 -3.59 -14.16
C PHE A 70 -21.63 -4.89 -14.33
N ARG A 71 -22.07 -6.00 -13.70
CA ARG A 71 -21.40 -7.30 -13.81
C ARG A 71 -21.40 -7.84 -15.25
N ARG A 72 -22.43 -7.56 -16.05
CA ARG A 72 -22.50 -7.98 -17.46
C ARG A 72 -21.62 -7.14 -18.39
N ARG A 73 -21.41 -5.84 -18.09
CA ARG A 73 -20.59 -4.93 -18.90
C ARG A 73 -19.81 -3.95 -18.01
N PRO A 74 -18.57 -4.28 -17.60
CA PRO A 74 -17.75 -3.36 -16.82
C PRO A 74 -17.28 -2.19 -17.71
N SER A 75 -18.00 -1.07 -17.64
CA SER A 75 -17.64 0.18 -18.33
C SER A 75 -17.91 1.39 -17.40
N PRO A 76 -17.40 2.60 -17.70
CA PRO A 76 -17.55 3.76 -16.81
C PRO A 76 -18.99 4.25 -16.66
N LEU A 77 -19.88 3.94 -17.62
CA LEU A 77 -21.30 4.32 -17.59
C LEU A 77 -22.10 3.55 -16.52
N PRO A 78 -22.08 2.20 -16.48
CA PRO A 78 -22.73 1.41 -15.44
C PRO A 78 -22.26 1.74 -14.01
N VAL A 79 -20.99 2.12 -13.82
CA VAL A 79 -20.49 2.60 -12.51
C VAL A 79 -21.23 3.86 -12.07
N ARG A 80 -21.38 4.84 -12.97
CA ARG A 80 -22.13 6.08 -12.67
C ARG A 80 -23.60 5.79 -12.40
N CYS A 81 -24.24 4.93 -13.20
CA CYS A 81 -25.63 4.53 -13.01
C CYS A 81 -25.87 3.84 -11.66
N ARG A 82 -24.95 2.96 -11.23
CA ARG A 82 -25.05 2.30 -9.92
C ARG A 82 -25.01 3.30 -8.77
N VAL A 83 -24.09 4.26 -8.82
CA VAL A 83 -23.98 5.32 -7.79
C VAL A 83 -25.26 6.15 -7.74
N VAL A 84 -25.80 6.55 -8.91
CA VAL A 84 -27.04 7.32 -8.99
C VAL A 84 -28.23 6.54 -8.43
N ALA A 85 -28.37 5.26 -8.79
CA ALA A 85 -29.45 4.40 -8.31
C ALA A 85 -29.42 4.23 -6.78
N HIS A 86 -28.22 4.00 -6.21
CA HIS A 86 -28.06 3.84 -4.77
C HIS A 86 -28.36 5.14 -4.00
N SER A 87 -27.86 6.28 -4.49
CA SER A 87 -28.15 7.59 -3.90
C SER A 87 -29.64 7.95 -3.99
N ALA A 88 -30.29 7.63 -5.10
CA ALA A 88 -31.73 7.86 -5.27
C ALA A 88 -32.56 7.06 -4.26
N PHE A 89 -32.22 5.78 -4.06
CA PHE A 89 -32.90 4.91 -3.10
C PHE A 89 -32.77 5.42 -1.65
N VAL A 90 -31.56 5.74 -1.22
CA VAL A 90 -31.30 6.29 0.12
C VAL A 90 -32.05 7.61 0.32
N THR A 91 -32.04 8.48 -0.69
CA THR A 91 -32.77 9.76 -0.68
C THR A 91 -34.27 9.55 -0.51
N ALA A 92 -34.89 8.72 -1.36
CA ALA A 92 -36.32 8.46 -1.29
C ALA A 92 -36.74 7.91 0.07
N THR A 93 -35.94 7.00 0.64
CA THR A 93 -36.20 6.41 1.95
C THR A 93 -36.18 7.45 3.06
N ILE A 94 -35.18 8.34 3.09
CA ILE A 94 -35.02 9.36 4.16
C ILE A 94 -36.03 10.50 4.03
N TYR A 95 -36.41 10.88 2.80
CA TYR A 95 -37.48 11.86 2.63
C TYR A 95 -38.86 11.28 2.99
N LEU A 96 -39.08 9.99 2.73
CA LEU A 96 -40.34 9.33 3.12
C LEU A 96 -40.52 9.31 4.65
N THR A 97 -39.43 9.26 5.42
CA THR A 97 -39.50 9.33 6.88
C THR A 97 -39.70 10.74 7.44
N GLY A 98 -39.71 11.78 6.60
CA GLY A 98 -39.79 13.18 7.04
C GLY A 98 -38.48 13.77 7.56
N TRP A 99 -37.39 13.01 7.51
CA TRP A 99 -36.04 13.41 7.95
C TRP A 99 -35.14 13.80 6.77
N GLY A 100 -35.68 14.44 5.74
CA GLY A 100 -34.91 14.97 4.61
C GLY A 100 -33.59 15.68 5.01
N PRO A 101 -33.54 16.47 6.10
CA PRO A 101 -32.30 17.06 6.60
C PRO A 101 -31.24 16.06 7.10
N ALA A 102 -31.59 14.87 7.57
CA ALA A 102 -30.61 13.85 7.98
C ALA A 102 -29.83 13.25 6.80
N LEU A 103 -30.26 13.51 5.56
CA LEU A 103 -29.65 12.98 4.33
C LEU A 103 -28.17 13.37 4.16
N ALA A 104 -27.74 14.47 4.78
CA ALA A 104 -26.33 14.89 4.78
C ALA A 104 -25.38 13.84 5.38
N ILE A 105 -25.82 13.16 6.44
CA ILE A 105 -25.04 12.11 7.13
C ILE A 105 -24.83 10.92 6.18
N PHE A 106 -25.87 10.54 5.45
CA PHE A 106 -25.80 9.46 4.48
C PHE A 106 -24.92 9.82 3.28
N TYR A 107 -24.95 11.08 2.83
CA TYR A 107 -24.04 11.52 1.78
C TYR A 107 -22.58 11.60 2.21
N ALA A 108 -22.31 11.94 3.46
CA ALA A 108 -20.97 11.83 4.03
C ALA A 108 -20.46 10.37 4.00
N PHE A 109 -21.33 9.40 4.33
CA PHE A 109 -20.97 7.99 4.28
C PHE A 109 -20.70 7.50 2.84
N ILE A 110 -21.57 7.85 1.89
CA ILE A 110 -21.39 7.54 0.46
C ILE A 110 -20.11 8.20 -0.08
N ALA A 111 -19.77 9.40 0.38
CA ALA A 111 -18.52 10.07 0.03
C ALA A 111 -17.31 9.30 0.55
N GLN A 112 -17.33 8.88 1.81
CA GLN A 112 -16.26 8.10 2.41
C GLN A 112 -16.01 6.81 1.63
N GLU A 113 -17.06 6.02 1.36
CA GLU A 113 -16.94 4.76 0.63
C GLU A 113 -16.34 4.94 -0.78
N ASN A 114 -16.74 5.99 -1.49
CA ASN A 114 -16.22 6.29 -2.82
C ASN A 114 -14.77 6.81 -2.77
N THR A 115 -14.40 7.61 -1.77
CA THR A 115 -13.02 8.12 -1.62
C THR A 115 -12.02 7.04 -1.23
N VAL A 116 -12.43 5.95 -0.57
CA VAL A 116 -11.54 4.79 -0.34
C VAL A 116 -11.06 4.16 -1.65
N ARG A 117 -11.82 4.32 -2.74
CA ARG A 117 -11.46 3.79 -4.07
C ARG A 117 -10.58 4.75 -4.88
N GLY A 118 -10.17 5.87 -4.29
CA GLY A 118 -9.28 6.87 -4.88
C GLY A 118 -9.80 8.29 -4.69
N SER A 119 -8.91 9.27 -4.85
CA SER A 119 -9.25 10.69 -4.72
C SER A 119 -10.21 11.20 -5.81
N ARG A 120 -10.15 10.67 -7.04
CA ARG A 120 -10.81 11.24 -8.24
C ARG A 120 -12.36 11.37 -8.25
N PRO A 121 -13.17 10.44 -7.70
CA PRO A 121 -14.63 10.50 -7.84
C PRO A 121 -15.33 11.55 -6.95
N TRP A 122 -14.61 12.25 -6.06
CA TRP A 122 -15.20 13.16 -5.08
C TRP A 122 -16.10 14.24 -5.68
N ARG A 123 -15.73 14.80 -6.85
CA ARG A 123 -16.50 15.86 -7.53
C ARG A 123 -17.88 15.36 -7.97
N VAL A 124 -17.93 14.12 -8.45
CA VAL A 124 -19.18 13.49 -8.91
C VAL A 124 -20.08 13.21 -7.72
N THR A 125 -19.51 12.70 -6.62
CA THR A 125 -20.27 12.47 -5.38
C THR A 125 -20.82 13.77 -4.82
N ALA A 126 -20.00 14.82 -4.69
CA ALA A 126 -20.45 16.13 -4.20
C ALA A 126 -21.59 16.70 -5.06
N PHE A 127 -21.44 16.67 -6.39
CA PHE A 127 -22.45 17.18 -7.30
C PHE A 127 -23.81 16.47 -7.11
N TRP A 128 -23.82 15.13 -7.13
CA TRP A 128 -25.06 14.39 -7.00
C TRP A 128 -25.69 14.48 -5.62
N SER A 129 -24.88 14.57 -4.55
CA SER A 129 -25.41 14.81 -3.20
C SER A 129 -26.16 16.14 -3.13
N VAL A 130 -25.58 17.21 -3.68
CA VAL A 130 -26.24 18.53 -3.73
C VAL A 130 -27.49 18.49 -4.61
N ALA A 131 -27.41 17.86 -5.78
CA ALA A 131 -28.55 17.73 -6.69
C ALA A 131 -29.75 17.04 -6.03
N TRP A 132 -29.52 15.94 -5.29
CA TRP A 132 -30.59 15.23 -4.59
C TRP A 132 -31.15 16.00 -3.40
N ILE A 133 -30.32 16.76 -2.67
CA ILE A 133 -30.82 17.66 -1.63
C ILE A 133 -31.75 18.70 -2.26
N ALA A 134 -31.36 19.31 -3.38
CA ALA A 134 -32.19 20.28 -4.09
C ALA A 134 -33.53 19.67 -4.58
N VAL A 135 -33.49 18.47 -5.17
CA VAL A 135 -34.70 17.74 -5.60
C VAL A 135 -35.65 17.49 -4.42
N GLY A 136 -35.12 17.05 -3.29
CA GLY A 136 -35.93 16.79 -2.11
C GLY A 136 -36.50 18.05 -1.46
N GLN A 137 -35.77 19.17 -1.48
CA GLN A 137 -36.31 20.47 -1.04
C GLN A 137 -37.46 20.94 -1.92
N VAL A 138 -37.34 20.78 -3.24
CA VAL A 138 -38.45 21.07 -4.18
C VAL A 138 -39.65 20.17 -3.89
N ALA A 139 -39.42 18.89 -3.57
CA ALA A 139 -40.50 17.96 -3.23
C ALA A 139 -41.25 18.37 -1.94
N ILE A 140 -40.56 18.89 -0.93
CA ILE A 140 -41.18 19.42 0.30
C ILE A 140 -42.05 20.64 -0.04
N VAL A 141 -41.51 21.64 -0.76
CA VAL A 141 -42.24 22.86 -1.12
C VAL A 141 -43.50 22.57 -1.96
N ARG A 142 -43.48 21.50 -2.77
CA ARG A 142 -44.63 21.05 -3.58
C ARG A 142 -45.61 20.16 -2.82
N GLY A 143 -45.34 19.84 -1.55
CA GLY A 143 -46.15 18.96 -0.73
C GLY A 143 -46.09 17.48 -1.15
N TRP A 144 -45.10 17.09 -1.95
CA TRP A 144 -44.91 15.70 -2.39
C TRP A 144 -44.14 14.85 -1.38
N ALA A 145 -43.34 15.49 -0.52
CA ALA A 145 -42.57 14.83 0.52
C ALA A 145 -42.95 15.38 1.90
N PRO A 146 -43.11 14.52 2.92
CA PRO A 146 -43.36 14.96 4.28
C PRO A 146 -42.11 15.60 4.91
N SER A 147 -42.30 16.43 5.93
CA SER A 147 -41.23 16.96 6.77
C SER A 147 -41.69 17.06 8.22
N LEU A 148 -40.87 16.56 9.15
CA LEU A 148 -41.11 16.72 10.60
C LEU A 148 -40.69 18.10 11.11
N ILE A 149 -39.82 18.78 10.37
CA ILE A 149 -39.42 20.15 10.68
C ILE A 149 -40.38 21.09 9.95
N SER A 150 -40.84 22.15 10.63
CA SER A 150 -41.72 23.16 10.05
C SER A 150 -40.98 24.06 9.05
N GLU A 151 -41.71 24.57 8.05
CA GLU A 151 -41.21 25.68 7.24
C GLU A 151 -41.20 26.96 8.10
N PRO A 152 -40.11 27.77 8.08
CA PRO A 152 -38.98 27.78 7.13
C PRO A 152 -37.71 27.04 7.59
N LEU A 153 -37.71 26.43 8.78
CA LEU A 153 -36.52 25.82 9.41
C LEU A 153 -35.91 24.70 8.56
N VAL A 154 -36.73 23.93 7.85
CA VAL A 154 -36.29 22.89 6.90
C VAL A 154 -35.27 23.42 5.89
N HIS A 155 -35.54 24.57 5.29
CA HIS A 155 -34.71 25.14 4.24
C HIS A 155 -33.37 25.64 4.80
N GLY A 156 -33.39 26.21 6.01
CA GLY A 156 -32.17 26.62 6.71
C GLY A 156 -31.27 25.42 7.04
N VAL A 157 -31.84 24.34 7.57
CA VAL A 157 -31.09 23.11 7.87
C VAL A 157 -30.57 22.47 6.58
N ALA A 158 -31.35 22.44 5.50
CA ALA A 158 -30.92 21.93 4.21
C ALA A 158 -29.74 22.73 3.61
N ALA A 159 -29.76 24.06 3.70
CA ALA A 159 -28.67 24.91 3.24
C ALA A 159 -27.37 24.65 4.04
N MET A 160 -27.48 24.53 5.36
CA MET A 160 -26.34 24.19 6.23
C MET A 160 -25.78 22.80 5.93
N ASN A 161 -26.66 21.85 5.62
CA ASN A 161 -26.30 20.49 5.23
C ASN A 161 -25.58 20.40 3.88
N VAL A 162 -25.96 21.22 2.89
CA VAL A 162 -25.22 21.30 1.62
C VAL A 162 -23.77 21.70 1.87
N LEU A 163 -23.55 22.73 2.70
CA LEU A 163 -22.20 23.16 3.09
C LEU A 163 -21.45 22.03 3.83
N GLY A 164 -22.12 21.37 4.79
CA GLY A 164 -21.55 20.26 5.55
C GLY A 164 -21.12 19.09 4.66
N VAL A 165 -21.98 18.67 3.73
CA VAL A 165 -21.68 17.56 2.79
C VAL A 165 -20.50 17.92 1.89
N VAL A 166 -20.50 19.12 1.28
CA VAL A 166 -19.40 19.56 0.42
C VAL A 166 -18.09 19.60 1.21
N PHE A 167 -18.12 20.12 2.44
CA PHE A 167 -16.96 20.18 3.31
C PHE A 167 -16.41 18.80 3.66
N VAL A 168 -17.28 17.86 4.05
CA VAL A 168 -16.90 16.48 4.40
C VAL A 168 -16.36 15.73 3.19
N VAL A 169 -17.03 15.80 2.04
CA VAL A 169 -16.57 15.15 0.80
C VAL A 169 -15.18 15.66 0.42
N ARG A 170 -14.96 16.98 0.47
CA ARG A 170 -13.65 17.58 0.17
C ARG A 170 -12.61 17.23 1.23
N MET A 171 -12.99 17.08 2.50
CA MET A 171 -12.08 16.64 3.56
C MET A 171 -11.61 15.21 3.32
N ALA A 172 -12.54 14.31 3.06
CA ALA A 172 -12.24 12.91 2.75
C ALA A 172 -11.33 12.80 1.52
N ALA A 173 -11.61 13.58 0.47
CA ALA A 173 -10.78 13.65 -0.72
C ALA A 173 -9.34 14.14 -0.43
N ALA A 174 -9.20 15.22 0.34
CA ALA A 174 -7.89 15.78 0.69
C ALA A 174 -7.04 14.83 1.56
N VAL A 175 -7.69 14.12 2.50
CA VAL A 175 -7.01 13.09 3.32
C VAL A 175 -6.54 11.93 2.43
N ASN A 176 -7.37 11.47 1.50
CA ASN A 176 -7.01 10.36 0.61
C ASN A 176 -5.91 10.76 -0.37
N GLU A 177 -5.96 11.97 -0.92
CA GLU A 177 -4.91 12.50 -1.80
C GLU A 177 -3.55 12.62 -1.07
N LYS A 178 -3.55 13.07 0.19
CA LYS A 178 -2.33 13.11 1.00
C LYS A 178 -1.76 11.71 1.22
N LYS A 179 -2.63 10.72 1.44
CA LYS A 179 -2.22 9.32 1.59
C LYS A 179 -1.64 8.76 0.29
N GLU A 180 -2.31 8.96 -0.84
CA GLU A 180 -1.84 8.55 -2.17
C GLU A 180 -0.44 9.11 -2.44
N ARG A 181 -0.24 10.43 -2.25
CA ARG A 181 1.07 11.08 -2.46
C ARG A 181 2.16 10.55 -1.52
N ALA A 182 1.82 10.22 -0.28
CA ALA A 182 2.77 9.66 0.67
C ALA A 182 3.18 8.24 0.25
N GLU A 183 2.23 7.40 -0.18
CA GLU A 183 2.50 6.06 -0.70
C GLU A 183 3.35 6.12 -1.98
N ASP A 184 3.03 7.01 -2.92
CA ASP A 184 3.79 7.18 -4.15
C ASP A 184 5.22 7.66 -3.87
N SER A 185 5.40 8.64 -2.96
CA SER A 185 6.73 9.09 -2.56
C SER A 185 7.54 8.01 -1.86
N LEU A 186 6.90 7.14 -1.05
CA LEU A 186 7.56 5.99 -0.44
C LEU A 186 8.00 4.99 -1.50
N ARG A 187 7.12 4.64 -2.46
CA ARG A 187 7.46 3.73 -3.57
C ARG A 187 8.61 4.27 -4.41
N GLU A 188 8.58 5.55 -4.78
CA GLU A 188 9.65 6.17 -5.56
C GLU A 188 10.99 6.14 -4.81
N ARG A 189 10.98 6.36 -3.48
CA ARG A 189 12.18 6.24 -2.65
C ARG A 189 12.68 4.79 -2.57
N GLU A 190 11.78 3.82 -2.41
CA GLU A 190 12.12 2.39 -2.39
C GLU A 190 12.72 1.95 -3.72
N ASP A 191 12.10 2.31 -4.85
CA ASP A 191 12.58 1.95 -6.19
C ASP A 191 13.89 2.64 -6.52
N ARG A 192 14.06 3.90 -6.14
CA ARG A 192 15.33 4.61 -6.27
C ARG A 192 16.41 3.97 -5.41
N PHE A 193 16.11 3.64 -4.16
CA PHE A 193 17.06 2.96 -3.28
C PHE A 193 17.46 1.59 -3.83
N ARG A 194 16.46 0.79 -4.27
CA ARG A 194 16.67 -0.50 -4.93
C ARG A 194 17.59 -0.35 -6.14
N SER A 195 17.32 0.63 -7.00
CA SER A 195 18.15 0.90 -8.20
C SER A 195 19.58 1.32 -7.86
N LEU A 196 19.79 2.11 -6.80
CA LEU A 196 21.12 2.52 -6.34
C LEU A 196 21.90 1.34 -5.75
N VAL A 197 21.24 0.47 -4.99
CA VAL A 197 21.87 -0.70 -4.36
C VAL A 197 22.14 -1.82 -5.38
N GLN A 198 21.23 -2.07 -6.32
CA GLN A 198 21.40 -3.10 -7.36
C GLN A 198 22.48 -2.73 -8.39
N ASN A 199 22.67 -1.44 -8.71
CA ASN A 199 23.73 -0.98 -9.60
C ASN A 199 25.09 -0.78 -8.92
N SER A 200 25.21 -1.04 -7.62
CA SER A 200 26.50 -1.05 -6.95
C SER A 200 27.31 -2.25 -7.44
N SER A 201 28.53 -2.02 -7.93
CA SER A 201 29.49 -3.08 -8.27
C SER A 201 30.00 -3.84 -7.04
N ASP A 202 29.66 -3.37 -5.84
CA ASP A 202 30.06 -3.99 -4.58
C ASP A 202 28.95 -4.89 -4.04
N LEU A 203 29.36 -6.03 -3.46
CA LEU A 203 28.49 -6.97 -2.77
C LEU A 203 28.06 -6.38 -1.43
N ILE A 204 26.74 -6.26 -1.20
CA ILE A 204 26.19 -5.78 0.07
C ILE A 204 25.49 -6.94 0.76
N LEU A 205 25.91 -7.27 1.97
CA LEU A 205 25.28 -8.26 2.84
C LEU A 205 24.82 -7.58 4.14
N ILE A 206 23.67 -8.01 4.66
CA ILE A 206 23.27 -7.70 6.04
C ILE A 206 23.32 -9.00 6.82
N LEU A 207 23.97 -8.95 7.97
CA LEU A 207 24.11 -10.09 8.88
C LEU A 207 23.26 -9.85 10.12
N ASP A 208 22.63 -10.91 10.61
CA ASP A 208 21.99 -10.90 11.91
C ASP A 208 23.02 -10.96 13.06
N ALA A 209 22.53 -10.87 14.31
CA ALA A 209 23.36 -10.93 15.50
C ALA A 209 24.16 -12.24 15.66
N SER A 210 23.78 -13.31 14.96
CA SER A 210 24.46 -14.60 14.95
C SER A 210 25.45 -14.77 13.78
N GLY A 211 25.55 -13.78 12.90
CA GLY A 211 26.44 -13.78 11.74
C GLY A 211 25.90 -14.51 10.51
N HIS A 212 24.61 -14.83 10.49
CA HIS A 212 23.92 -15.37 9.32
C HIS A 212 23.45 -14.22 8.41
N ILE A 213 23.48 -14.46 7.11
CA ILE A 213 23.08 -13.47 6.11
C ILE A 213 21.56 -13.33 6.15
N SER A 214 21.05 -12.15 6.52
CA SER A 214 19.63 -11.83 6.48
C SER A 214 19.22 -11.16 5.16
N TYR A 215 20.17 -10.54 4.45
CA TYR A 215 19.98 -9.93 3.14
C TYR A 215 21.26 -10.00 2.31
N ALA A 216 21.12 -10.15 1.00
CA ALA A 216 22.19 -10.05 0.02
C ALA A 216 21.75 -9.22 -1.19
N SER A 217 22.61 -8.34 -1.71
CA SER A 217 22.35 -7.59 -2.94
C SER A 217 22.38 -8.50 -4.17
N GLU A 218 21.71 -8.08 -5.25
CA GLU A 218 21.71 -8.81 -6.53
C GLU A 218 23.10 -8.94 -7.16
N ALA A 219 24.04 -8.06 -6.79
CA ALA A 219 25.45 -8.17 -7.18
C ALA A 219 26.06 -9.53 -6.79
N SER A 220 25.52 -10.23 -5.78
CA SER A 220 25.92 -11.61 -5.43
C SER A 220 25.83 -12.60 -6.58
N LEU A 221 24.84 -12.45 -7.48
CA LEU A 221 24.69 -13.34 -8.62
C LEU A 221 25.86 -13.19 -9.59
N HIS A 222 26.32 -11.96 -9.81
CA HIS A 222 27.45 -11.68 -10.72
C HIS A 222 28.82 -11.93 -10.05
N LEU A 223 28.97 -11.57 -8.78
CA LEU A 223 30.25 -11.62 -8.07
C LEU A 223 30.54 -13.00 -7.47
N LEU A 224 29.53 -13.65 -6.88
CA LEU A 224 29.65 -14.95 -6.22
C LEU A 224 29.06 -16.09 -7.04
N GLY A 225 28.30 -15.80 -8.12
CA GLY A 225 27.63 -16.82 -8.90
C GLY A 225 26.43 -17.46 -8.19
N ARG A 226 25.93 -16.84 -7.10
CA ARG A 226 24.83 -17.35 -6.28
C ARG A 226 23.72 -16.32 -6.19
N ALA A 227 22.47 -16.76 -6.33
CA ALA A 227 21.34 -15.86 -6.17
C ALA A 227 21.21 -15.40 -4.69
N PRO A 228 20.70 -14.17 -4.43
CA PRO A 228 20.50 -13.68 -3.07
C PRO A 228 19.74 -14.67 -2.16
N ALA A 229 18.72 -15.34 -2.72
CA ALA A 229 17.90 -16.32 -2.01
C ALA A 229 18.67 -17.56 -1.54
N GLU A 230 19.78 -17.92 -2.18
CA GLU A 230 20.64 -19.04 -1.76
C GLU A 230 21.61 -18.63 -0.64
N LEU A 231 21.89 -17.33 -0.53
CA LEU A 231 22.81 -16.79 0.49
C LEU A 231 22.11 -16.50 1.80
N VAL A 232 20.85 -16.08 1.75
CA VAL A 232 20.06 -15.77 2.96
C VAL A 232 19.93 -17.02 3.83
N GLY A 233 20.29 -16.89 5.10
CA GLY A 233 20.32 -17.96 6.09
C GLY A 233 21.65 -18.70 6.20
N LEU A 234 22.60 -18.49 5.28
CA LEU A 234 23.95 -19.06 5.40
C LEU A 234 24.79 -18.27 6.41
N ALA A 235 25.64 -18.99 7.14
CA ALA A 235 26.67 -18.36 7.97
C ALA A 235 27.73 -17.73 7.07
N THR A 236 28.03 -16.45 7.26
CA THR A 236 29.00 -15.71 6.42
C THR A 236 30.39 -16.35 6.42
N SER A 237 30.78 -16.96 7.54
CA SER A 237 32.02 -17.71 7.69
C SER A 237 32.14 -18.92 6.75
N SER A 238 31.03 -19.49 6.29
CA SER A 238 31.05 -20.61 5.33
C SER A 238 31.52 -20.22 3.93
N LEU A 239 31.41 -18.93 3.60
CA LEU A 239 31.86 -18.37 2.33
C LEU A 239 33.32 -17.92 2.37
N VAL A 240 33.92 -17.81 3.55
CA VAL A 240 35.29 -17.30 3.74
C VAL A 240 36.29 -18.44 3.86
N HIS A 241 37.46 -18.28 3.24
CA HIS A 241 38.51 -19.29 3.30
C HIS A 241 38.91 -19.61 4.75
N PRO A 242 39.13 -20.89 5.12
CA PRO A 242 39.39 -21.29 6.51
C PRO A 242 40.56 -20.56 7.18
N ALA A 243 41.63 -20.28 6.43
CA ALA A 243 42.79 -19.54 6.93
C ALA A 243 42.49 -18.06 7.27
N ASP A 244 41.42 -17.49 6.69
CA ASP A 244 41.08 -16.08 6.83
C ASP A 244 40.00 -15.86 7.91
N LEU A 245 39.46 -16.93 8.51
CA LEU A 245 38.41 -16.87 9.55
C LEU A 245 38.84 -16.09 10.81
N VAL A 246 40.13 -16.17 11.17
CA VAL A 246 40.66 -15.41 12.31
C VAL A 246 40.68 -13.91 12.00
N SER A 247 41.09 -13.56 10.78
CA SER A 247 41.09 -12.17 10.28
C SER A 247 39.68 -11.63 10.16
N LEU A 248 38.74 -12.42 9.66
CA LEU A 248 37.31 -12.07 9.61
C LEU A 248 36.77 -11.73 11.01
N ARG A 249 36.97 -12.61 11.99
CA ARG A 249 36.49 -12.38 13.37
C ARG A 249 37.08 -11.11 13.98
N ARG A 250 38.37 -10.85 13.72
CA ARG A 250 39.06 -9.65 14.21
C ARG A 250 38.54 -8.39 13.52
N GLY A 251 38.37 -8.43 12.20
CA GLY A 251 37.86 -7.32 11.39
C GLY A 251 36.42 -6.96 11.74
N VAL A 252 35.54 -7.95 11.89
CA VAL A 252 34.16 -7.74 12.35
C VAL A 252 34.17 -7.09 13.74
N ARG A 253 34.91 -7.65 14.71
CA ARG A 253 34.98 -7.05 16.06
C ARG A 253 35.52 -5.62 16.04
N ALA A 254 36.51 -5.33 15.19
CA ALA A 254 37.03 -3.98 15.04
C ALA A 254 36.00 -3.01 14.42
N GLY A 255 35.27 -3.43 13.39
CA GLY A 255 34.21 -2.64 12.75
C GLY A 255 33.02 -2.35 13.69
N LEU A 256 32.68 -3.31 14.56
CA LEU A 256 31.65 -3.12 15.60
C LEU A 256 32.04 -2.07 16.65
N VAL A 257 33.33 -1.96 16.98
CA VAL A 257 33.82 -1.06 18.04
C VAL A 257 34.21 0.32 17.50
N ALA A 258 34.82 0.40 16.31
CA ALA A 258 35.36 1.63 15.74
C ALA A 258 34.44 2.31 14.71
N GLY A 259 33.38 1.64 14.24
CA GLY A 259 32.50 2.13 13.17
C GLY A 259 33.15 2.07 11.78
N PRO A 260 32.54 2.70 10.74
CA PRO A 260 32.96 2.61 9.32
C PRO A 260 34.36 3.16 8.99
N VAL A 261 35.11 3.65 9.99
CA VAL A 261 36.48 4.16 9.86
C VAL A 261 37.53 3.03 10.00
N ALA A 262 37.10 1.80 10.29
CA ALA A 262 38.00 0.65 10.34
C ALA A 262 38.64 0.38 8.96
N ALA A 263 39.93 0.03 8.97
CA ALA A 263 40.63 -0.38 7.75
C ALA A 263 39.89 -1.56 7.08
N PRO A 264 39.75 -1.54 5.75
CA PRO A 264 39.06 -2.60 5.04
C PRO A 264 39.79 -3.93 5.23
N LEU A 265 39.02 -5.01 5.33
CA LEU A 265 39.53 -6.36 5.52
C LEU A 265 39.62 -7.07 4.18
N GLU A 266 40.78 -7.64 3.86
CA GLU A 266 40.95 -8.46 2.66
C GLU A 266 40.75 -9.94 3.02
N LEU A 267 39.84 -10.64 2.33
CA LEU A 267 39.54 -12.05 2.54
C LEU A 267 39.42 -12.79 1.22
N ARG A 268 39.71 -14.09 1.25
CA ARG A 268 39.33 -14.99 0.16
C ARG A 268 37.91 -15.50 0.36
N VAL A 269 37.07 -15.31 -0.65
CA VAL A 269 35.66 -15.72 -0.65
C VAL A 269 35.44 -16.81 -1.71
N LEU A 270 34.67 -17.83 -1.35
CA LEU A 270 34.31 -18.96 -2.19
C LEU A 270 33.21 -18.54 -3.16
N VAL A 271 33.47 -18.71 -4.44
CA VAL A 271 32.52 -18.47 -5.53
C VAL A 271 31.83 -19.79 -5.90
N ALA A 272 30.65 -19.73 -6.52
CA ALA A 272 29.87 -20.91 -6.93
C ALA A 272 30.65 -21.88 -7.85
N ASP A 273 31.61 -21.37 -8.63
CA ASP A 273 32.51 -22.15 -9.49
C ASP A 273 33.59 -22.94 -8.71
N GLY A 274 33.63 -22.79 -7.37
CA GLY A 274 34.61 -23.43 -6.49
C GLY A 274 35.94 -22.70 -6.38
N THR A 275 36.09 -21.55 -7.05
CA THR A 275 37.32 -20.75 -6.99
C THR A 275 37.30 -19.77 -5.81
N TRP A 276 38.49 -19.37 -5.38
CA TRP A 276 38.68 -18.35 -4.36
C TRP A 276 38.99 -17.01 -5.02
N ARG A 277 38.20 -15.98 -4.70
CA ARG A 277 38.41 -14.60 -5.13
C ARG A 277 38.75 -13.70 -3.96
N PHE A 278 39.53 -12.66 -4.20
CA PHE A 278 39.90 -11.70 -3.17
C PHE A 278 38.84 -10.60 -3.07
N PHE A 279 38.27 -10.43 -1.89
CA PHE A 279 37.35 -9.35 -1.58
C PHE A 279 37.95 -8.45 -0.52
N GLU A 280 37.79 -7.15 -0.74
CA GLU A 280 38.01 -6.11 0.25
C GLU A 280 36.66 -5.74 0.87
N ALA A 281 36.49 -5.92 2.18
CA ALA A 281 35.22 -5.68 2.85
C ALA A 281 35.31 -4.59 3.93
N VAL A 282 34.25 -3.82 4.05
CA VAL A 282 34.03 -2.85 5.12
C VAL A 282 32.81 -3.29 5.91
N VAL A 283 32.96 -3.35 7.23
CA VAL A 283 31.93 -3.79 8.16
C VAL A 283 31.43 -2.59 8.94
N SER A 284 30.12 -2.41 9.01
CA SER A 284 29.47 -1.33 9.75
C SER A 284 28.37 -1.90 10.62
N ASP A 285 28.39 -1.59 11.92
CA ASP A 285 27.29 -1.92 12.81
C ASP A 285 26.14 -0.93 12.63
N LEU A 286 24.97 -1.42 12.24
CA LEU A 286 23.73 -0.66 12.18
C LEU A 286 22.61 -1.37 12.95
N ALA A 287 22.95 -2.16 13.98
CA ALA A 287 21.99 -2.84 14.85
C ALA A 287 21.04 -1.85 15.54
N ASP A 288 21.53 -0.66 15.90
CA ASP A 288 20.75 0.41 16.53
C ASP A 288 19.72 1.06 15.59
N ARG A 289 19.81 0.81 14.27
CA ARG A 289 18.86 1.33 13.29
C ARG A 289 17.76 0.30 13.04
N PRO A 290 16.49 0.59 13.41
CA PRO A 290 15.39 -0.36 13.24
C PRO A 290 15.14 -0.82 11.80
N SER A 291 15.54 -0.02 10.81
CA SER A 291 15.39 -0.34 9.38
C SER A 291 16.42 -1.33 8.85
N VAL A 292 17.51 -1.58 9.59
CA VAL A 292 18.57 -2.54 9.21
C VAL A 292 18.64 -3.67 10.23
N GLY A 293 18.72 -3.33 11.52
CA GLY A 293 18.69 -4.29 12.62
C GLY A 293 19.82 -5.32 12.60
N GLY A 294 21.00 -4.94 12.08
CA GLY A 294 22.11 -5.87 11.92
C GLY A 294 23.40 -5.23 11.43
N ILE A 295 24.35 -6.08 11.06
CA ILE A 295 25.69 -5.71 10.61
C ILE A 295 25.70 -5.61 9.09
N VAL A 296 26.07 -4.48 8.53
CA VAL A 296 26.20 -4.30 7.08
C VAL A 296 27.64 -4.57 6.66
N VAL A 297 27.80 -5.44 5.66
CA VAL A 297 29.08 -5.74 5.02
C VAL A 297 29.01 -5.27 3.58
N ASN A 298 29.91 -4.36 3.21
CA ASN A 298 30.12 -3.97 1.83
C ASN A 298 31.43 -4.57 1.34
N ALA A 299 31.42 -5.39 0.30
CA ALA A 299 32.56 -6.15 -0.18
C ALA A 299 32.81 -5.94 -1.68
N ARG A 300 34.01 -5.47 -2.01
CA ARG A 300 34.46 -5.23 -3.39
C ARG A 300 35.40 -6.33 -3.84
N ASP A 301 35.18 -6.86 -5.05
CA ASP A 301 36.14 -7.79 -5.65
C ASP A 301 37.41 -7.04 -6.05
N ILE A 302 38.55 -7.44 -5.49
CA ILE A 302 39.88 -6.88 -5.74
C ILE A 302 40.80 -7.90 -6.42
N THR A 303 40.25 -8.98 -6.97
CA THR A 303 41.02 -10.06 -7.58
C THR A 303 41.88 -9.57 -8.74
N GLU A 304 41.34 -8.71 -9.62
CA GLU A 304 42.10 -8.13 -10.73
C GLU A 304 43.22 -7.20 -10.23
N ARG A 305 42.92 -6.38 -9.22
CA ARG A 305 43.91 -5.50 -8.56
C ARG A 305 45.08 -6.33 -8.00
N LYS A 306 44.79 -7.40 -7.24
CA LYS A 306 45.81 -8.31 -6.69
C LYS A 306 46.61 -9.03 -7.78
N ARG A 307 45.98 -9.45 -8.88
CA ARG A 307 46.66 -10.08 -10.01
C ARG A 307 47.63 -9.11 -10.70
N ALA A 308 47.22 -7.85 -10.88
CA ALA A 308 48.07 -6.81 -11.44
C ALA A 308 49.27 -6.51 -10.52
N GLU A 309 49.04 -6.33 -9.21
CA GLU A 309 50.08 -6.13 -8.19
C GLU A 309 51.09 -7.29 -8.21
N ALA A 310 50.62 -8.54 -8.17
CA ALA A 310 51.48 -9.73 -8.17
C ALA A 310 52.26 -9.93 -9.50
N SER A 311 51.76 -9.39 -10.62
CA SER A 311 52.47 -9.38 -11.90
C SER A 311 53.60 -8.35 -11.88
N LEU A 312 53.33 -7.15 -11.37
CA LEU A 312 54.33 -6.09 -11.21
C LEU A 312 55.44 -6.50 -10.23
N GLU A 313 55.08 -7.10 -9.11
CA GLU A 313 56.07 -7.64 -8.15
C GLU A 313 56.93 -8.74 -8.77
N ARG A 314 56.34 -9.64 -9.57
CA ARG A 314 57.11 -10.65 -10.31
C ARG A 314 58.06 -10.02 -11.33
N GLN A 315 57.62 -9.01 -12.08
CA GLN A 315 58.47 -8.28 -13.03
C GLN A 315 59.58 -7.47 -12.34
N ALA A 316 59.34 -6.94 -11.14
CA ALA A 316 60.35 -6.24 -10.36
C ALA A 316 61.38 -7.21 -9.75
N SER A 317 60.91 -8.38 -9.29
CA SER A 317 61.74 -9.39 -8.64
C SER A 317 62.42 -10.38 -9.60
N HIS A 318 62.01 -10.48 -10.87
CA HIS A 318 62.57 -11.40 -11.86
C HIS A 318 62.88 -10.67 -13.17
N ASP A 319 64.03 -10.97 -13.76
CA ASP A 319 64.44 -10.40 -15.06
C ASP A 319 63.53 -10.90 -16.19
N ALA A 320 62.98 -9.97 -16.98
CA ALA A 320 61.95 -10.23 -17.97
C ALA A 320 62.42 -11.07 -19.17
N LEU A 321 63.73 -11.19 -19.41
CA LEU A 321 64.29 -12.01 -20.48
C LEU A 321 64.73 -13.41 -20.01
N THR A 322 65.14 -13.55 -18.76
CA THR A 322 65.80 -14.77 -18.26
C THR A 322 64.99 -15.54 -17.21
N GLY A 323 63.96 -14.93 -16.62
CA GLY A 323 63.14 -15.55 -15.57
C GLY A 323 63.89 -15.79 -14.25
N LEU A 324 65.12 -15.28 -14.12
CA LEU A 324 65.94 -15.40 -12.91
C LEU A 324 65.62 -14.27 -11.93
N PRO A 325 65.69 -14.51 -10.61
CA PRO A 325 65.47 -13.48 -9.60
C PRO A 325 66.51 -12.36 -9.73
N ASN A 326 66.05 -11.11 -9.73
CA ASN A 326 66.88 -9.91 -9.71
C ASN A 326 67.72 -9.93 -8.42
N ARG A 327 69.04 -9.80 -8.55
CA ARG A 327 69.94 -9.76 -7.39
C ARG A 327 69.65 -8.49 -6.59
N LEU A 328 68.93 -8.64 -5.49
CA LEU A 328 68.81 -7.61 -4.44
C LEU A 328 70.22 -7.39 -3.86
N ARG A 329 70.70 -6.15 -3.95
CA ARG A 329 71.93 -5.71 -3.28
C ARG A 329 71.71 -5.56 -1.78
#